data_AF-A0A5R8QGH6-F1
#
_entry.id   AF-A0A5R8QGH6-F1
#
_cell.length_a   1.000
_cell.length_b   1.000
_cell.length_c   1.000
_cell.angle_alpha   90.00
_cell.angle_beta   90.00
_cell.angle_gamma   90.00
#
_symmetry.space_group_name_H-M   'P 1'
#
loop_
_entity.id
_entity.type
_entity.pdbx_description
1 polymer ?
#
loop_
_entity_poly.entity_id
_entity_poly.type
_entity_poly.pdbx_seq_one_letter_code
_entity_poly.pdbx_strand_id
1 'polypeptide(L)'
;MGRDFAAFFAPFALLLGAGLIAVGVLSVLGVHFLASVWRERIALALGLALIVATEIAFAFSGMSLRFLNGQRADVLQCRQEAETNFPLERHKNSPIINDDIIACMKRNGYEWTSDHWRCGEAPVATNPFCYLPTKGFDRWLTRLQMALE
;
A
#
# COMPACT_ATOMS: atom_id res chain seq x y z
N MET A 1 4.79 10.31 -8.39
CA MET A 1 5.72 9.94 -9.48
C MET A 1 6.57 8.69 -9.18
N GLY A 2 6.67 8.16 -7.94
CA GLY A 2 7.44 6.94 -7.64
C GLY A 2 6.72 5.59 -7.91
N ARG A 3 5.39 5.59 -8.12
CA ARG A 3 4.58 4.36 -8.30
C ARG A 3 4.81 3.66 -9.65
N ASP A 4 5.05 4.42 -10.72
CA ASP A 4 5.28 3.86 -12.06
C ASP A 4 6.68 3.25 -12.19
N PHE A 5 7.66 3.81 -11.46
CA PHE A 5 9.03 3.30 -11.45
C PHE A 5 9.13 1.91 -10.82
N ALA A 6 8.48 1.68 -9.67
CA ALA A 6 8.54 0.39 -8.99
C ALA A 6 7.87 -0.73 -9.79
N ALA A 7 6.69 -0.47 -10.37
CA ALA A 7 5.96 -1.45 -11.19
C ALA A 7 6.71 -1.79 -12.49
N PHE A 8 7.40 -0.82 -13.08
CA PHE A 8 8.18 -1.04 -14.31
C PHE A 8 9.51 -1.77 -14.06
N PHE A 9 10.20 -1.48 -12.95
CA PHE A 9 11.50 -2.09 -12.63
C PHE A 9 11.40 -3.44 -11.90
N ALA A 10 10.29 -3.73 -11.23
CA ALA A 10 10.05 -5.00 -10.55
C ALA A 10 10.32 -6.25 -11.43
N PRO A 11 9.84 -6.36 -12.69
CA PRO A 11 10.12 -7.53 -13.52
C PRO A 11 11.61 -7.68 -13.86
N PHE A 12 12.33 -6.56 -14.07
CA PHE A 12 13.76 -6.59 -14.33
C PHE A 12 14.57 -6.99 -13.10
N ALA A 13 14.19 -6.49 -11.91
CA ALA A 13 14.80 -6.86 -10.64
C ALA A 13 14.58 -8.34 -10.31
N LEU A 14 13.38 -8.87 -10.58
CA LEU A 14 13.07 -10.30 -10.43
C LEU A 14 13.85 -11.18 -11.40
N LEU A 15 13.97 -10.78 -12.68
CA LEU A 15 14.76 -11.51 -13.66
C LEU A 15 16.25 -11.55 -13.29
N LEU A 16 16.81 -10.41 -12.86
CA LEU A 16 18.20 -10.33 -12.38
C LEU A 16 18.41 -11.13 -11.10
N GLY A 17 17.50 -11.03 -10.13
CA GLY A 17 17.55 -11.79 -8.89
C GLY A 17 17.47 -13.30 -9.12
N ALA A 18 16.54 -13.75 -9.96
CA ALA A 18 16.40 -15.15 -10.35
C ALA A 18 17.65 -15.67 -11.08
N GLY A 19 18.23 -14.87 -11.98
CA GLY A 19 19.49 -15.20 -12.67
C GLY A 19 20.66 -15.36 -11.70
N LEU A 20 20.82 -14.44 -10.74
CA LEU A 20 21.86 -14.50 -9.72
C LEU A 20 21.72 -15.71 -8.80
N ILE A 21 20.50 -16.06 -8.41
CA ILE A 21 20.24 -17.27 -7.62
C ILE A 21 20.52 -18.53 -8.43
N ALA A 22 20.09 -18.61 -9.69
CA ALA A 22 20.38 -19.76 -10.54
C ALA A 22 21.89 -20.01 -10.65
N VAL A 23 22.66 -18.96 -10.94
CA VAL A 23 24.14 -19.02 -11.01
C VAL A 23 24.74 -19.42 -9.67
N GLY A 24 24.24 -18.87 -8.56
CA GLY A 24 24.68 -19.22 -7.21
C GLY A 24 24.38 -20.69 -6.84
N VAL A 25 23.19 -21.20 -7.15
CA VAL A 25 22.78 -22.58 -6.85
C VAL A 25 23.57 -23.58 -7.72
N LEU A 26 23.79 -23.26 -8.99
CA LEU A 26 24.64 -24.05 -9.89
C LEU A 26 26.10 -24.16 -9.38
N SER A 27 26.63 -23.08 -8.79
CA SER A 27 27.94 -23.09 -8.11
C SER A 27 27.99 -24.06 -6.93
N VAL A 28 26.93 -24.14 -6.12
CA VAL A 28 26.84 -25.11 -5.00
C VAL A 28 26.74 -26.56 -5.51
N LEU A 29 26.18 -26.76 -6.70
CA LEU A 29 26.08 -28.06 -7.38
C LEU A 29 27.36 -28.46 -8.14
N GLY A 30 28.46 -27.70 -8.00
CA GLY A 30 29.77 -28.01 -8.59
C GLY A 30 29.96 -27.50 -10.02
N VAL A 31 29.04 -26.68 -10.53
CA VAL A 31 29.16 -26.04 -11.85
C VAL A 31 29.59 -24.59 -11.65
N HIS A 32 30.90 -24.35 -11.76
CA HIS A 32 31.50 -23.03 -11.57
C HIS A 32 31.42 -22.20 -12.85
N PHE A 33 30.56 -21.19 -12.85
CA PHE A 33 30.41 -20.24 -13.97
C PHE A 33 31.25 -18.97 -13.79
N LEU A 34 31.64 -18.63 -12.55
CA LEU A 34 32.50 -17.48 -12.28
C LEU A 34 33.91 -17.92 -11.90
N ALA A 35 34.89 -17.11 -12.28
CA ALA A 35 36.32 -17.38 -12.07
C ALA A 35 36.77 -17.50 -10.60
N SER A 36 35.88 -17.27 -9.62
CA SER A 36 36.22 -17.38 -8.19
C SER A 36 35.01 -17.77 -7.35
N VAL A 37 35.18 -18.78 -6.48
CA VAL A 37 34.17 -19.30 -5.54
C VAL A 37 33.60 -18.20 -4.62
N TRP A 38 34.42 -17.20 -4.27
CA TRP A 38 33.99 -16.05 -3.47
C TRP A 38 32.94 -15.17 -4.18
N ARG A 39 33.10 -14.93 -5.49
CA ARG A 39 32.13 -14.16 -6.28
C ARG A 39 30.81 -14.91 -6.44
N GLU A 40 30.84 -16.23 -6.52
CA GLU A 40 29.63 -17.07 -6.61
C GLU A 40 28.81 -17.03 -5.31
N ARG A 41 29.48 -17.07 -4.15
CA ARG A 41 28.82 -16.92 -2.85
C ARG A 41 28.20 -15.53 -2.65
N ILE A 42 28.90 -14.48 -3.10
CA ILE A 42 28.38 -13.11 -3.07
C ILE A 42 27.17 -12.99 -4.01
N ALA A 43 27.24 -13.55 -5.21
CA ALA A 43 26.12 -13.56 -6.16
C ALA A 43 24.88 -14.27 -5.60
N LEU A 44 25.06 -15.41 -4.94
CA LEU A 44 23.97 -16.12 -4.26
C LEU A 44 23.36 -15.28 -3.14
N ALA A 45 24.19 -14.73 -2.25
CA ALA A 45 23.72 -13.90 -1.14
C ALA A 45 22.97 -12.65 -1.63
N LEU A 46 23.47 -12.01 -2.68
CA LEU A 46 22.89 -10.80 -3.26
C LEU A 46 21.58 -11.10 -4.01
N GLY A 47 21.51 -12.24 -4.71
CA GLY A 47 20.27 -12.72 -5.33
C GLY A 47 19.18 -13.05 -4.30
N LEU A 48 19.54 -13.73 -3.21
CA LEU A 48 18.62 -14.04 -2.11
C LEU A 48 18.11 -12.77 -1.42
N ALA A 49 19.01 -11.81 -1.15
CA ALA A 49 18.64 -10.53 -0.59
C ALA A 49 17.68 -9.74 -1.50
N LEU A 50 17.90 -9.77 -2.82
CA LEU A 50 17.02 -9.16 -3.81
C LEU A 50 15.62 -9.79 -3.80
N ILE A 51 15.52 -11.12 -3.81
CA ILE A 51 14.21 -11.81 -3.77
C ILE A 51 13.46 -11.48 -2.49
N VAL A 52 14.12 -11.57 -1.33
CA VAL A 52 13.52 -11.23 -0.05
C VAL A 52 13.05 -9.78 -0.04
N ALA A 53 13.86 -8.84 -0.53
CA ALA A 53 13.49 -7.44 -0.62
C ALA A 53 12.28 -7.22 -1.55
N THR A 54 12.22 -7.91 -2.70
CA THR A 54 11.07 -7.82 -3.60
C THR A 54 9.81 -8.44 -3.00
N GLU A 55 9.88 -9.60 -2.34
CA GLU A 55 8.73 -10.22 -1.67
C GLU A 55 8.18 -9.32 -0.56
N ILE A 56 9.07 -8.71 0.22
CA ILE A 56 8.71 -7.73 1.24
C ILE A 56 8.04 -6.51 0.58
N ALA A 57 8.60 -5.96 -0.50
CA ALA A 57 8.00 -4.84 -1.22
C ALA A 57 6.65 -5.20 -1.87
N PHE A 58 6.48 -6.42 -2.38
CA PHE A 58 5.22 -6.93 -2.93
C PHE A 58 4.17 -7.19 -1.85
N ALA A 59 4.56 -7.73 -0.70
CA ALA A 59 3.69 -7.88 0.45
C ALA A 59 3.20 -6.51 0.96
N PHE A 60 4.09 -5.52 1.05
CA PHE A 60 3.74 -4.17 1.45
C PHE A 60 2.87 -3.42 0.42
N SER A 61 3.17 -3.56 -0.88
CA SER A 61 2.37 -2.92 -1.94
C SER A 61 1.01 -3.61 -2.14
N GLY A 62 0.93 -4.94 -2.03
CA GLY A 62 -0.32 -5.69 -2.12
C GLY A 62 -1.25 -5.48 -0.93
N MET A 63 -0.71 -5.41 0.29
CA MET A 63 -1.48 -5.17 1.51
C MET A 63 -2.02 -3.74 1.57
N SER A 64 -1.21 -2.75 1.17
CA SER A 64 -1.65 -1.35 1.11
C SER A 64 -2.69 -1.09 0.02
N LEU A 65 -2.58 -1.74 -1.16
CA LEU A 65 -3.59 -1.63 -2.21
C LEU A 65 -4.92 -2.24 -1.78
N ARG A 66 -4.88 -3.42 -1.13
CA ARG A 66 -6.09 -4.04 -0.58
C ARG A 66 -6.70 -3.20 0.53
N PHE A 67 -5.89 -2.60 1.38
CA PHE A 67 -6.36 -1.75 2.46
C PHE A 67 -7.01 -0.46 1.95
N LEU A 68 -6.36 0.24 1.01
CA LEU A 68 -6.90 1.45 0.39
C LEU A 68 -8.14 1.15 -0.46
N ASN A 69 -8.16 0.03 -1.19
CA ASN A 69 -9.33 -0.38 -1.96
C ASN A 69 -10.50 -0.80 -1.07
N GLY A 70 -10.23 -1.50 0.03
CA GLY A 70 -11.24 -1.85 1.05
C GLY A 70 -11.81 -0.59 1.70
N GLN A 71 -10.94 0.31 2.14
CA GLN A 71 -11.35 1.59 2.73
C GLN A 71 -12.16 2.44 1.74
N ARG A 72 -11.81 2.45 0.45
CA ARG A 72 -12.60 3.14 -0.58
C ARG A 72 -13.98 2.51 -0.76
N ALA A 73 -14.08 1.18 -0.70
CA ALA A 73 -15.37 0.48 -0.76
C ALA A 73 -16.23 0.81 0.47
N ASP A 74 -15.64 0.83 1.66
CA ASP A 74 -16.34 1.17 2.91
C ASP A 74 -16.86 2.61 2.90
N VAL A 75 -16.05 3.58 2.45
CA VAL A 75 -16.47 4.98 2.30
C VAL A 75 -17.63 5.11 1.32
N LEU A 76 -17.60 4.38 0.19
CA LEU A 76 -18.69 4.39 -0.78
C LEU A 76 -19.97 3.79 -0.22
N GLN A 77 -19.86 2.70 0.54
CA GLN A 77 -21.00 2.07 1.21
C GLN A 77 -21.61 3.01 2.25
N CYS A 78 -20.80 3.59 3.12
CA CYS A 78 -21.25 4.57 4.12
C CYS A 78 -21.89 5.80 3.47
N ARG A 79 -21.33 6.27 2.35
CA ARG A 79 -21.94 7.36 1.56
C ARG A 79 -23.31 6.96 1.03
N GLN A 80 -23.44 5.76 0.49
CA GLN A 80 -24.70 5.29 -0.06
C GLN A 80 -25.76 5.09 1.02
N GLU A 81 -25.36 4.64 2.22
CA GLU A 81 -26.23 4.56 3.39
C GLU A 81 -26.71 5.94 3.82
N ALA A 82 -25.80 6.92 3.94
CA ALA A 82 -26.15 8.30 4.27
C ALA A 82 -27.08 8.96 3.24
N GLU A 83 -26.83 8.74 1.93
CA GLU A 83 -27.71 9.25 0.87
C GLU A 83 -29.10 8.58 0.86
N THR A 84 -29.19 7.32 1.29
CA THR A 84 -30.46 6.62 1.45
C THR A 84 -31.25 7.15 2.65
N ASN A 85 -30.56 7.42 3.75
CA ASN A 85 -31.16 7.93 4.99
C ASN A 85 -31.59 9.40 4.88
N PHE A 86 -30.87 10.21 4.10
CA PHE A 86 -31.11 11.65 3.95
C PHE A 86 -31.33 12.05 2.47
N PRO A 87 -32.43 11.60 1.83
CA PRO A 87 -32.66 11.82 0.40
C PRO A 87 -32.84 13.31 0.04
N LEU A 88 -33.33 14.12 0.98
CA LEU A 88 -33.54 15.57 0.81
C LEU A 88 -32.24 16.37 0.75
N GLU A 89 -31.12 15.75 1.15
CA GLU A 89 -29.83 16.42 1.29
C GLU A 89 -28.79 15.96 0.27
N ARG A 90 -29.13 14.98 -0.57
CA ARG A 90 -28.26 14.32 -1.58
C ARG A 90 -27.51 15.24 -2.53
N HIS A 91 -27.99 16.46 -2.72
CA HIS A 91 -27.42 17.47 -3.63
C HIS A 91 -26.99 18.75 -2.95
N LYS A 92 -27.17 18.83 -1.63
CA LYS A 92 -26.64 19.91 -0.81
C LYS A 92 -25.33 19.37 -0.24
N ASN A 93 -24.27 20.17 -0.24
CA ASN A 93 -23.11 19.88 0.60
C ASN A 93 -23.56 20.01 2.06
N SER A 94 -24.27 19.00 2.54
CA SER A 94 -24.91 19.03 3.83
C SER A 94 -23.95 18.48 4.87
N PRO A 95 -23.75 19.19 5.99
CA PRO A 95 -22.95 18.68 7.10
C PRO A 95 -23.52 17.37 7.66
N ILE A 96 -24.84 17.15 7.58
CA ILE A 96 -25.50 15.96 8.14
C ILE A 96 -25.07 14.69 7.41
N ILE A 97 -25.00 14.71 6.07
CA ILE A 97 -24.48 13.57 5.29
C ILE A 97 -23.01 13.31 5.63
N ASN A 98 -22.21 14.37 5.78
CA ASN A 98 -20.79 14.22 6.12
C ASN A 98 -20.60 13.61 7.52
N ASP A 99 -21.37 14.07 8.50
CA ASP A 99 -21.32 13.56 9.88
C ASP A 99 -21.76 12.09 9.94
N ASP A 100 -22.78 11.70 9.17
CA ASP A 100 -23.25 10.31 9.10
C ASP A 100 -22.19 9.38 8.45
N ILE A 101 -21.52 9.85 7.39
CA ILE A 101 -20.40 9.12 6.77
C ILE A 101 -19.25 8.95 7.77
N ILE A 102 -18.87 10.01 8.49
CA ILE A 102 -17.80 9.96 9.50
C ILE A 102 -18.19 8.99 10.63
N ALA A 103 -19.44 9.03 11.09
CA ALA A 103 -19.95 8.12 12.11
C ALA A 103 -19.96 6.65 11.63
N CYS A 104 -20.36 6.40 10.38
CA CYS A 104 -20.30 5.09 9.76
C CYS A 104 -18.86 4.56 9.65
N MET A 105 -17.93 5.39 9.17
CA MET A 105 -16.51 5.04 9.09
C MET A 105 -15.89 4.79 10.48
N LYS A 106 -16.31 5.53 11.50
CA LYS A 106 -15.92 5.29 12.90
C LYS A 106 -16.36 3.93 13.42
N ARG A 107 -17.56 3.48 13.07
CA ARG A 107 -18.04 2.11 13.39
C ARG A 107 -17.19 1.04 12.69
N ASN A 108 -16.72 1.33 11.47
CA ASN A 108 -15.82 0.45 10.72
C ASN A 108 -14.35 0.51 11.20
N GLY A 109 -14.06 1.27 12.27
CA GLY A 109 -12.75 1.34 12.88
C GLY A 109 -11.80 2.34 12.22
N TYR A 110 -12.32 3.36 11.55
CA TYR A 110 -11.56 4.46 10.96
C TYR A 110 -11.84 5.78 11.66
N GLU A 111 -10.83 6.63 11.79
CA GLU A 111 -10.90 7.94 12.41
C GLU A 111 -10.57 9.00 11.36
N TRP A 112 -11.42 10.01 11.24
CA TRP A 112 -11.20 11.10 10.30
C TRP A 112 -10.12 12.06 10.84
N THR A 113 -9.19 12.47 9.99
CA THR A 113 -8.18 13.49 10.29
C THR A 113 -8.11 14.56 9.21
N SER A 114 -7.73 15.76 9.61
CA SER A 114 -7.34 16.86 8.73
C SER A 114 -5.83 17.06 8.64
N ASP A 115 -5.02 16.21 9.30
CA ASP A 115 -3.55 16.40 9.40
C ASP A 115 -2.83 16.39 8.05
N HIS A 116 -3.40 15.74 7.03
CA HIS A 116 -2.78 15.67 5.71
C HIS A 116 -3.15 16.88 4.86
N TRP A 117 -2.18 17.46 4.14
CA TRP A 117 -2.41 18.60 3.22
C TRP A 117 -3.56 18.38 2.23
N ARG A 118 -3.73 17.15 1.71
CA ARG A 118 -4.84 16.77 0.80
C ARG A 118 -6.22 16.76 1.47
N CYS A 119 -6.26 16.70 2.80
CA CYS A 119 -7.48 16.76 3.60
C CYS A 119 -7.81 18.18 4.05
N GLY A 120 -6.81 19.07 4.10
CA GLY A 120 -7.01 20.50 4.33
C GLY A 120 -7.58 21.25 3.13
N GLU A 121 -7.20 20.88 1.90
CA GLU A 121 -7.68 21.55 0.68
C GLU A 121 -9.11 21.15 0.27
N ALA A 122 -9.55 19.94 0.63
CA ALA A 122 -10.88 19.43 0.35
C ALA A 122 -11.35 18.49 1.48
N PRO A 123 -11.92 19.04 2.58
CA PRO A 123 -12.44 18.25 3.70
C PRO A 123 -13.77 17.60 3.29
N VAL A 124 -13.71 16.66 2.37
CA VAL A 124 -14.87 15.90 1.92
C VAL A 124 -14.86 14.58 2.68
N ALA A 125 -15.96 14.28 3.38
CA ALA A 125 -16.12 13.02 4.11
C ALA A 125 -16.05 11.78 3.18
N THR A 126 -16.09 11.98 1.86
CA THR A 126 -15.92 10.94 0.86
C THR A 126 -14.47 10.70 0.45
N ASN A 127 -13.51 11.49 0.95
CA ASN A 127 -12.10 11.29 0.65
C ASN A 127 -11.51 10.18 1.54
N PRO A 128 -11.15 9.01 0.98
CA PRO A 128 -10.63 7.89 1.76
C PRO A 128 -9.27 8.20 2.41
N PHE A 129 -8.47 9.11 1.84
CA PHE A 129 -7.16 9.49 2.39
C PHE A 129 -7.24 10.21 3.73
N CYS A 130 -8.41 10.75 4.07
CA CYS A 130 -8.62 11.48 5.33
C CYS A 130 -9.05 10.57 6.48
N TYR A 131 -9.10 9.26 6.25
CA TYR A 131 -9.45 8.28 7.27
C TYR A 131 -8.23 7.46 7.66
N LEU A 132 -7.90 7.44 8.96
CA LEU A 132 -6.86 6.57 9.51
C LEU A 132 -7.49 5.41 10.26
N PRO A 133 -6.94 4.20 10.15
CA PRO A 133 -7.35 3.11 11.01
C PRO A 133 -7.13 3.44 12.49
N THR A 134 -7.99 2.88 13.34
CA THR A 134 -7.91 2.96 14.80
C THR A 134 -6.89 1.99 15.39
N LYS A 135 -6.61 0.88 14.70
CA LYS A 135 -5.59 -0.11 15.11
C LYS A 135 -4.18 0.47 14.99
N GLY A 136 -3.36 0.31 16.02
CA GLY A 136 -2.05 0.97 16.14
C GLY A 136 -1.04 0.58 15.06
N PHE A 137 -0.97 -0.69 14.66
CA PHE A 137 -0.08 -1.15 13.60
C PHE A 137 -0.48 -0.59 12.23
N ASP A 138 -1.78 -0.69 11.90
CA ASP A 138 -2.32 -0.16 10.66
C ASP A 138 -2.16 1.37 10.60
N ARG A 139 -2.39 2.07 11.73
CA ARG A 139 -2.21 3.53 11.83
C ARG A 139 -0.77 3.95 11.61
N TRP A 140 0.19 3.24 12.19
CA TRP A 140 1.60 3.48 11.97
C TRP A 140 1.97 3.28 10.51
N LEU A 141 1.49 2.18 9.91
CA LEU A 141 1.73 1.86 8.51
C LEU A 141 1.14 2.93 7.56
N THR A 142 -0.11 3.33 7.76
CA THR A 142 -0.75 4.36 6.94
C THR A 142 -0.03 5.71 7.08
N ARG A 143 0.41 6.08 8.29
CA ARG A 143 1.19 7.33 8.51
C ARG A 143 2.53 7.30 7.79
N LEU A 144 3.25 6.18 7.86
CA LEU A 144 4.54 6.02 7.20
C LEU A 144 4.40 6.10 5.68
N GLN A 145 3.32 5.51 5.14
CA GLN A 145 2.98 5.61 3.74
C GLN A 145 2.61 7.03 3.31
N MET A 146 1.76 7.73 4.07
CA MET A 146 1.39 9.12 3.80
C MET A 146 2.58 10.08 3.86
N ALA A 147 3.63 9.75 4.63
CA ALA A 147 4.87 10.53 4.68
C ALA A 147 5.84 10.25 3.51
N LEU A 148 5.74 9.08 2.87
CA LEU A 148 6.58 8.67 1.74
C LEU A 148 5.99 9.05 0.36
N GLU A 149 4.73 9.47 0.32
CA GLU A 149 3.96 9.75 -0.91
C GLU A 149 3.86 11.25 -1.24
#